data_AF-A0A6I2A1Q2-F1
#
_entry.id   AF-A0A6I2A1Q2-F1
#
_cell.length_a   1.000
_cell.length_b   1.000
_cell.length_c   1.000
_cell.angle_alpha   90.00
_cell.angle_beta   90.00
_cell.angle_gamma   90.00
#
_symmetry.space_group_name_H-M   'P 1'
#
loop_
_entity.id
_entity.type
_entity.pdbx_description
1 polymer ?
#
loop_
_entity_poly.entity_id
_entity_poly.type
_entity_poly.pdbx_seq_one_letter_code
_entity_poly.pdbx_strand_id
1 'polypeptide(L)'
;MGEEIKSAREIAMEKVEKLGEVTEEERLKWKYVPEGEKLAARYLKQSLNLLAELGKFGEESKKYVIEGAQDVMIRNIELPRNDSLRKKNKRMMEGIKPLKNDKVGVENVFSKMRRIFDHYLEQGEQQRRQAYESLKVDVEAKIQQAVKQQMGSLANVRIDVESQPQFQEEWRRMLAQMDMQYTRLLYEYKQELSVIP
;
A
#
# COMPACT_ATOMS: atom_id res chain seq x y z
N MET A 1 10.47 0.01 -56.59
CA MET A 1 10.75 0.86 -55.42
C MET A 1 11.16 -0.08 -54.31
N GLY A 2 12.45 -0.13 -53.98
CA GLY A 2 12.95 -0.99 -52.91
C GLY A 2 12.73 -0.31 -51.56
N GLU A 3 12.19 -1.02 -50.59
CA GLU A 3 12.15 -0.55 -49.20
C GLU A 3 13.59 -0.51 -48.66
N GLU A 4 14.07 0.68 -48.31
CA GLU A 4 15.33 0.84 -47.59
C GLU A 4 15.21 0.20 -46.21
N ILE A 5 16.03 -0.82 -45.95
CA ILE A 5 16.15 -1.44 -44.63
C ILE A 5 16.91 -0.48 -43.72
N LYS A 6 16.18 0.19 -42.81
CA LYS A 6 16.78 1.09 -41.82
C LYS A 6 17.78 0.35 -40.93
N SER A 7 18.92 0.98 -40.69
CA SER A 7 19.92 0.47 -39.75
C SER A 7 19.42 0.58 -38.30
N ALA A 8 19.99 -0.23 -37.41
CA ALA A 8 19.70 -0.17 -35.97
C ALA A 8 19.95 1.23 -35.37
N ARG A 9 20.89 2.00 -35.95
CA ARG A 9 21.19 3.38 -35.55
C ARG A 9 20.09 4.36 -35.97
N GLU A 10 19.53 4.22 -37.16
CA GLU A 10 18.42 5.07 -37.64
C GLU A 10 17.15 4.79 -36.85
N ILE A 11 16.86 3.52 -36.54
CA ILE A 11 15.74 3.15 -35.66
C ILE A 11 15.93 3.70 -34.25
N ALA A 12 17.17 3.73 -33.74
CA ALA A 12 17.48 4.33 -32.46
C ALA A 12 17.32 5.86 -32.47
N MET A 13 17.80 6.54 -33.51
CA MET A 13 17.66 8.00 -33.66
C MET A 13 16.20 8.43 -33.86
N GLU A 14 15.40 7.70 -34.65
CA GLU A 14 13.96 7.99 -34.78
C GLU A 14 13.22 7.80 -33.45
N LYS A 15 13.65 6.85 -32.61
CA LYS A 15 13.10 6.69 -31.26
C LYS A 15 13.49 7.83 -30.34
N VAL A 16 14.73 8.32 -30.44
CA VAL A 16 15.22 9.48 -29.67
C VAL A 16 14.53 10.78 -30.11
N GLU A 17 14.34 11.00 -31.41
CA GLU A 17 13.60 12.16 -31.94
C GLU A 17 12.12 12.13 -31.53
N LYS A 18 11.49 10.94 -31.50
CA LYS A 18 10.11 10.77 -31.02
C LYS A 18 9.95 11.00 -29.51
N LEU A 19 11.03 10.86 -28.73
CA LEU A 19 11.01 11.12 -27.29
C LEU A 19 11.13 12.62 -26.96
N GLY A 20 11.54 13.46 -27.93
CA GLY A 20 11.76 14.89 -27.72
C GLY A 20 13.02 15.19 -26.88
N GLU A 21 13.45 16.45 -26.86
CA GLU A 21 14.52 16.89 -25.96
C GLU A 21 14.01 16.94 -24.51
N VAL A 22 14.76 16.32 -23.59
CA VAL A 22 14.43 16.34 -22.15
C VAL A 22 14.42 17.78 -21.65
N THR A 23 13.26 18.23 -21.21
CA THR A 23 13.05 19.58 -20.67
C THR A 23 13.85 19.79 -19.38
N GLU A 24 14.14 21.05 -19.04
CA GLU A 24 14.84 21.36 -17.79
C GLU A 24 14.03 20.91 -16.56
N GLU A 25 12.70 21.00 -16.62
CA GLU A 25 11.82 20.47 -15.57
C GLU A 25 11.97 18.95 -15.39
N GLU A 26 12.02 18.18 -16.48
CA GLU A 26 12.20 16.72 -16.42
C GLU A 26 13.57 16.36 -15.84
N ARG A 27 14.63 17.10 -16.19
CA ARG A 27 15.96 16.93 -15.60
C ARG A 27 15.95 17.18 -14.10
N LEU A 28 15.26 18.23 -13.65
CA LEU A 28 15.10 18.55 -12.23
C LEU A 28 14.31 17.46 -11.50
N LYS A 29 13.20 16.98 -12.07
CA LYS A 29 12.42 15.85 -11.51
C LYS A 29 13.28 14.60 -11.34
N TRP A 30 13.98 14.18 -12.39
CA TRP A 30 14.85 12.99 -12.34
C TRP A 30 15.97 13.11 -11.30
N LYS A 31 16.45 14.33 -11.07
CA LYS A 31 17.49 14.57 -10.05
C LYS A 31 16.92 14.58 -8.63
N TYR A 32 15.80 15.27 -8.40
CA TYR A 32 15.38 15.63 -7.04
C TYR A 32 14.22 14.80 -6.49
N VAL A 33 13.38 14.19 -7.33
CA VAL A 33 12.34 13.25 -6.87
C VAL A 33 12.98 12.07 -6.12
N PRO A 34 14.03 11.39 -6.65
CA PRO A 34 14.69 10.31 -5.92
C PRO A 34 15.34 10.74 -4.59
N GLU A 35 15.79 12.00 -4.49
CA GLU A 35 16.29 12.54 -3.23
C GLU A 35 15.17 12.69 -2.19
N GLY A 36 13.97 13.08 -2.64
CA GLY A 36 12.74 13.07 -1.83
C GLY A 36 12.38 11.67 -1.34
N GLU A 37 12.42 10.68 -2.22
CA GLU A 37 12.14 9.28 -1.88
C GLU A 37 13.11 8.75 -0.80
N LYS A 38 14.42 9.00 -0.98
CA LYS A 38 15.46 8.66 0.01
C LYS A 38 15.22 9.38 1.34
N LEU A 39 14.82 10.65 1.29
CA LEU A 39 14.51 11.44 2.47
C LEU A 39 13.33 10.84 3.25
N ALA A 40 12.25 10.45 2.57
CA ALA A 40 11.12 9.77 3.20
C ALA A 40 11.54 8.44 3.84
N ALA A 41 12.33 7.62 3.14
CA ALA A 41 12.84 6.37 3.69
C ALA A 41 13.68 6.57 4.96
N ARG A 42 14.56 7.59 4.97
CA ARG A 42 15.33 7.98 6.17
C ARG A 42 14.42 8.47 7.30
N TYR A 43 13.45 9.34 6.98
CA TYR A 43 12.49 9.87 7.94
C TYR A 43 11.70 8.77 8.64
N LEU A 44 11.33 7.69 7.95
CA LEU A 44 10.57 6.58 8.55
C LEU A 44 11.43 5.65 9.41
N LYS A 45 12.73 5.53 9.11
CA LYS A 45 13.67 4.65 9.83
C LYS A 45 14.36 5.32 11.02
N GLN A 46 14.65 6.62 10.94
CA GLN A 46 15.51 7.35 11.87
C GLN A 46 14.75 8.53 12.49
N SER A 47 15.11 8.95 13.71
CA SER A 47 14.58 10.20 14.28
C SER A 47 15.17 11.41 13.53
N LEU A 48 14.51 11.80 12.45
CA LEU A 48 14.96 12.82 11.50
C LEU A 48 14.03 14.03 11.53
N ASN A 49 14.59 15.24 11.56
CA ASN A 49 13.82 16.46 11.35
C ASN A 49 13.64 16.68 9.84
N LEU A 50 12.45 16.34 9.34
CA LEU A 50 12.12 16.41 7.92
C LEU A 50 12.26 17.83 7.35
N LEU A 51 11.77 18.85 8.08
CA LEU A 51 11.81 20.23 7.64
C LEU A 51 13.25 20.77 7.57
N ALA A 52 14.10 20.39 8.51
CA ALA A 52 15.51 20.78 8.50
C ALA A 52 16.26 20.19 7.30
N GLU A 53 15.99 18.92 6.94
CA GLU A 53 16.58 18.31 5.75
C GLU A 53 16.07 18.95 4.45
N LEU A 54 14.78 19.27 4.36
CA LEU A 54 14.20 19.99 3.22
C LEU A 54 14.79 21.40 3.06
N GLY A 55 15.16 22.05 4.16
CA GLY A 55 15.81 23.37 4.15
C GLY A 55 17.18 23.38 3.47
N LYS A 56 17.79 22.22 3.20
CA LYS A 56 19.08 22.11 2.47
C LYS A 56 18.93 22.27 0.95
N PHE A 57 17.70 22.22 0.44
CA PHE A 57 17.41 22.36 -0.99
C PHE A 57 16.92 23.77 -1.31
N GLY A 58 17.34 24.30 -2.47
CA GLY A 58 16.82 25.58 -2.98
C GLY A 58 15.35 25.48 -3.39
N GLU A 59 14.62 26.59 -3.38
CA GLU A 59 13.15 26.64 -3.62
C GLU A 59 12.72 25.92 -4.90
N GLU A 60 13.42 26.15 -6.01
CA GLU A 60 13.17 25.51 -7.31
C GLU A 60 13.27 23.98 -7.26
N SER A 61 14.23 23.45 -6.50
CA SER A 61 14.44 22.00 -6.34
C SER A 61 13.55 21.38 -5.26
N LYS A 62 13.20 22.17 -4.24
CA LYS A 62 12.49 21.71 -3.03
C LYS A 62 11.13 21.12 -3.37
N LYS A 63 10.41 21.69 -4.35
CA LYS A 63 9.11 21.15 -4.80
C LYS A 63 9.19 19.70 -5.28
N TYR A 64 10.26 19.33 -6.00
CA TYR A 64 10.46 17.97 -6.51
C TYR A 64 10.93 17.00 -5.40
N VAL A 65 11.69 17.49 -4.43
CA VAL A 65 12.05 16.70 -3.23
C VAL A 65 10.80 16.43 -2.38
N ILE A 66 9.92 17.42 -2.23
CA ILE A 66 8.64 17.27 -1.55
C ILE A 66 7.75 16.26 -2.29
N GLU A 67 7.68 16.34 -3.62
CA GLU A 67 6.94 15.40 -4.48
C GLU A 67 7.36 13.95 -4.20
N GLY A 68 8.65 13.63 -4.31
CA GLY A 68 9.13 12.27 -4.06
C GLY A 68 8.94 11.81 -2.61
N ALA A 69 9.10 12.71 -1.64
CA ALA A 69 8.89 12.36 -0.23
C ALA A 69 7.42 12.05 0.08
N GLN A 70 6.51 12.87 -0.44
CA GLN A 70 5.06 12.67 -0.27
C GLN A 70 4.60 11.39 -0.97
N ASP A 71 5.02 11.13 -2.21
CA ASP A 71 4.62 9.92 -2.94
C ASP A 71 4.97 8.65 -2.15
N VAL A 72 6.22 8.56 -1.68
CA VAL A 72 6.66 7.42 -0.87
C VAL A 72 5.85 7.29 0.40
N MET A 73 5.65 8.38 1.15
CA MET A 73 4.89 8.31 2.40
C MET A 73 3.43 7.91 2.15
N ILE A 74 2.75 8.54 1.20
CA ILE A 74 1.35 8.25 0.87
C ILE A 74 1.21 6.80 0.41
N ARG A 75 2.03 6.36 -0.55
CA ARG A 75 1.99 5.00 -1.10
C ARG A 75 2.22 3.93 -0.04
N ASN A 76 3.01 4.21 1.00
CA ASN A 76 3.30 3.26 2.06
C ASN A 76 2.26 3.23 3.21
N ILE A 77 1.28 4.13 3.24
CA ILE A 77 0.14 4.02 4.18
C ILE A 77 -0.67 2.77 3.83
N GLU A 78 -0.84 1.89 4.81
CA GLU A 78 -1.46 0.56 4.67
C GLU A 78 -2.48 0.29 5.78
N LEU A 79 -3.21 -0.83 5.74
CA LEU A 79 -4.13 -1.16 6.84
C LEU A 79 -3.36 -1.50 8.12
N PRO A 80 -3.80 -1.03 9.31
CA PRO A 80 -3.07 -1.18 10.56
C PRO A 80 -3.24 -2.58 11.16
N ARG A 81 -2.75 -3.62 10.47
CA ARG A 81 -2.91 -5.03 10.88
C ARG A 81 -2.21 -5.38 12.21
N ASN A 82 -1.35 -4.49 12.69
CA ASN A 82 -0.65 -4.61 13.96
C ASN A 82 -0.19 -3.22 14.43
N ASP A 83 0.29 -3.16 15.68
CA ASP A 83 0.74 -1.91 16.30
C ASP A 83 1.94 -1.26 15.59
N SER A 84 2.80 -2.07 14.98
CA SER A 84 3.94 -1.55 14.21
C SER A 84 3.47 -0.75 13.00
N LEU A 85 2.55 -1.33 12.22
CA LEU A 85 1.92 -0.66 11.07
C LEU A 85 1.11 0.56 11.48
N ARG A 86 0.37 0.48 12.60
CA ARG A 86 -0.37 1.64 13.14
C ARG A 86 0.57 2.81 13.46
N LYS A 87 1.68 2.55 14.14
CA LYS A 87 2.70 3.57 14.47
C LYS A 87 3.37 4.12 13.21
N LYS A 88 3.69 3.25 12.25
CA LYS A 88 4.27 3.62 10.95
C LYS A 88 3.33 4.54 10.16
N ASN A 89 2.04 4.21 10.08
CA ASN A 89 1.02 5.04 9.43
C ASN A 89 0.91 6.42 10.07
N LYS A 90 0.82 6.47 11.40
CA LYS A 90 0.79 7.73 12.15
C LYS A 90 1.99 8.61 11.80
N ARG A 91 3.19 8.03 11.80
CA ARG A 91 4.42 8.72 11.43
C ARG A 91 4.41 9.24 9.98
N MET A 92 3.91 8.46 9.02
CA MET A 92 3.77 8.92 7.63
C MET A 92 2.81 10.10 7.52
N MET A 93 1.67 10.04 8.20
CA MET A 93 0.70 11.13 8.23
C MET A 93 1.28 12.41 8.87
N GLU A 94 2.02 12.27 9.98
CA GLU A 94 2.75 13.38 10.61
C GLU A 94 3.82 13.97 9.69
N GLY A 95 4.51 13.14 8.90
CA GLY A 95 5.49 13.57 7.92
C GLY A 95 4.89 14.27 6.71
N ILE A 96 3.71 13.87 6.25
CA ILE A 96 3.01 14.48 5.09
C ILE A 96 2.43 15.85 5.45
N LYS A 97 1.84 15.99 6.64
CA LYS A 97 1.17 17.23 7.08
C LYS A 97 1.99 18.52 6.85
N PRO A 98 3.27 18.61 7.23
CA PRO A 98 4.06 19.82 6.99
C PRO A 98 4.36 20.09 5.51
N LEU A 99 4.29 19.08 4.63
CA LEU A 99 4.67 19.18 3.22
C LEU A 99 3.56 19.74 2.31
N LYS A 100 2.32 19.80 2.79
CA LYS A 100 1.14 20.25 2.04
C LYS A 100 0.78 21.69 2.39
N ASN A 101 0.37 22.51 1.45
CA ASN A 101 -0.08 23.87 1.73
C ASN A 101 -1.47 23.89 2.37
N ASP A 102 -2.40 23.08 1.86
CA ASP A 102 -3.76 23.00 2.42
C ASP A 102 -3.81 22.05 3.62
N LYS A 103 -3.57 22.61 4.81
CA LYS A 103 -3.61 21.86 6.07
C LYS A 103 -5.01 21.36 6.43
N VAL A 104 -6.05 22.06 6.00
CA VAL A 104 -7.45 21.72 6.33
C VAL A 104 -7.88 20.52 5.50
N GLY A 105 -7.64 20.55 4.18
CA GLY A 105 -7.88 19.42 3.30
C GLY A 105 -7.15 18.16 3.78
N VAL A 106 -5.87 18.28 4.14
CA VAL A 106 -5.10 17.14 4.68
C VAL A 106 -5.74 16.58 5.95
N GLU A 107 -6.10 17.44 6.92
CA GLU A 107 -6.68 16.98 8.18
C GLU A 107 -8.06 16.32 7.99
N ASN A 108 -8.84 16.78 7.01
CA ASN A 108 -10.10 16.16 6.63
C ASN A 108 -9.88 14.73 6.10
N VAL A 109 -8.92 14.53 5.20
CA VAL A 109 -8.58 13.19 4.69
C VAL A 109 -8.01 12.31 5.80
N PHE A 110 -7.13 12.84 6.64
CA PHE A 110 -6.58 12.10 7.78
C PHE A 110 -7.65 11.67 8.78
N SER A 111 -8.68 12.48 8.99
CA SER A 111 -9.82 12.11 9.82
C SER A 111 -10.61 10.95 9.24
N LYS A 112 -10.83 10.93 7.92
CA LYS A 112 -11.44 9.79 7.22
C LYS A 112 -10.56 8.52 7.35
N MET A 113 -9.25 8.65 7.14
CA MET A 113 -8.29 7.54 7.29
C MET A 113 -8.28 6.97 8.71
N ARG A 114 -8.29 7.82 9.75
CA ARG A 114 -8.34 7.37 11.14
C ARG A 114 -9.62 6.60 11.44
N ARG A 115 -10.78 7.08 10.97
CA ARG A 115 -12.06 6.37 11.15
C ARG A 115 -12.04 4.96 10.55
N ILE A 116 -11.48 4.79 9.34
CA ILE A 116 -11.39 3.44 8.75
C ILE A 116 -10.37 2.56 9.48
N PHE A 117 -9.29 3.13 10.02
CA PHE A 117 -8.30 2.41 10.83
C PHE A 117 -8.88 1.94 12.16
N ASP A 118 -9.61 2.81 12.85
CA ASP A 118 -10.25 2.49 14.12
C ASP A 118 -11.31 1.41 13.90
N HIS A 119 -12.17 1.54 12.88
CA HIS A 119 -13.12 0.49 12.53
C HIS A 119 -12.44 -0.83 12.15
N TYR A 120 -11.31 -0.79 11.42
CA TYR A 120 -10.54 -1.99 11.06
C TYR A 120 -9.99 -2.72 12.29
N LEU A 121 -9.49 -1.97 13.28
CA LEU A 121 -8.89 -2.49 14.51
C LEU A 121 -9.92 -2.99 15.52
N GLU A 122 -11.11 -2.41 15.52
CA GLU A 122 -12.19 -2.75 16.44
C GLU A 122 -13.16 -3.73 15.76
N GLN A 123 -14.18 -3.22 15.09
CA GLN A 123 -15.28 -4.03 14.53
C GLN A 123 -14.79 -5.03 13.48
N GLY A 124 -13.85 -4.63 12.62
CA GLY A 124 -13.25 -5.53 11.64
C GLY A 124 -12.50 -6.70 12.27
N GLU A 125 -11.90 -6.49 13.45
CA GLU A 125 -11.21 -7.54 14.18
C GLU A 125 -12.18 -8.57 14.74
N GLN A 126 -13.27 -8.10 15.36
CA GLN A 126 -14.34 -8.96 15.85
C GLN A 126 -14.96 -9.78 14.72
N GLN A 127 -15.23 -9.16 13.57
CA GLN A 127 -15.76 -9.86 12.40
C GLN A 127 -14.79 -10.95 11.92
N ARG A 128 -13.49 -10.66 11.86
CA ARG A 128 -12.47 -11.64 11.44
C ARG A 128 -12.40 -12.82 12.42
N ARG A 129 -12.48 -12.59 13.73
CA ARG A 129 -12.53 -13.68 14.72
C ARG A 129 -13.75 -14.56 14.54
N GLN A 130 -14.94 -13.96 14.41
CA GLN A 130 -16.17 -14.72 14.19
C GLN A 130 -16.13 -15.52 12.90
N ALA A 131 -15.64 -14.91 11.82
CA ALA A 131 -15.48 -15.58 10.52
C ALA A 131 -14.49 -16.76 10.59
N TYR A 132 -13.39 -16.60 11.33
CA TYR A 132 -12.40 -17.65 11.56
C TYR A 132 -13.00 -18.86 12.29
N GLU A 133 -13.69 -18.63 13.40
CA GLU A 133 -14.33 -19.70 14.18
C GLU A 133 -15.43 -20.42 13.37
N SER A 134 -16.27 -19.66 12.65
CA SER A 134 -17.29 -20.24 11.77
C SER A 134 -16.67 -21.09 10.67
N LEU A 135 -15.61 -20.60 10.01
CA LEU A 135 -14.90 -21.35 8.98
C LEU A 135 -14.30 -22.65 9.54
N LYS A 136 -13.78 -22.61 10.76
CA LYS A 136 -13.19 -23.78 11.43
C LYS A 136 -14.24 -24.87 11.64
N VAL A 137 -15.41 -24.49 12.17
CA VAL A 137 -16.55 -25.41 12.35
C VAL A 137 -17.02 -25.99 11.01
N ASP A 138 -17.15 -25.15 9.98
CA ASP A 138 -17.61 -25.58 8.65
C ASP A 138 -16.65 -26.58 7.99
N VAL A 139 -15.34 -26.30 8.04
CA VAL A 139 -14.32 -27.19 7.49
C VAL A 139 -14.23 -28.49 8.29
N GLU A 140 -14.31 -28.42 9.63
CA GLU A 140 -14.34 -29.62 10.47
C GLU A 140 -15.50 -30.55 10.09
N ALA A 141 -16.71 -30.00 9.96
CA ALA A 141 -17.89 -30.75 9.58
C ALA A 141 -17.73 -31.41 8.21
N LYS A 142 -17.18 -30.69 7.22
CA LYS A 142 -16.89 -31.24 5.88
C LYS A 142 -15.90 -32.40 5.94
N ILE A 143 -14.81 -32.28 6.72
CA ILE A 143 -13.81 -33.35 6.84
C ILE A 143 -14.41 -34.56 7.56
N GLN A 144 -15.12 -34.35 8.67
CA GLN A 144 -15.78 -35.45 9.40
C GLN A 144 -16.78 -36.21 8.50
N GLN A 145 -17.54 -35.48 7.67
CA GLN A 145 -18.45 -36.09 6.71
C GLN A 145 -17.70 -36.94 5.67
N ALA A 146 -16.60 -36.43 5.12
CA ALA A 146 -15.78 -37.16 4.16
C ALA A 146 -15.14 -38.42 4.78
N VAL A 147 -14.64 -38.34 6.01
CA VAL A 147 -14.07 -39.48 6.75
C VAL A 147 -15.12 -40.56 6.99
N LYS A 148 -16.34 -40.18 7.43
CA LYS A 148 -17.45 -41.13 7.62
C LYS A 148 -17.84 -41.83 6.31
N GLN A 149 -17.79 -41.13 5.18
CA GLN A 149 -18.07 -41.71 3.87
C GLN A 149 -16.98 -42.69 3.41
N GLN A 150 -15.70 -42.44 3.72
CA GLN A 150 -14.59 -43.30 3.30
C GLN A 150 -14.32 -44.48 4.24
N MET A 151 -14.40 -44.27 5.56
CA MET A 151 -13.98 -45.25 6.58
C MET A 151 -15.14 -45.80 7.43
N GLY A 152 -16.36 -45.33 7.18
CA GLY A 152 -17.56 -45.72 7.94
C GLY A 152 -17.70 -45.00 9.30
N SER A 153 -18.81 -45.25 9.98
CA SER A 153 -19.25 -44.49 11.18
C SER A 153 -18.39 -44.68 12.44
N LEU A 154 -17.42 -45.60 12.44
CA LEU A 154 -16.57 -45.92 13.60
C LEU A 154 -15.22 -45.17 13.61
N ALA A 155 -14.91 -44.40 12.56
CA ALA A 155 -13.68 -43.62 12.48
C ALA A 155 -13.78 -42.34 13.32
N ASN A 156 -13.30 -42.38 14.57
CA ASN A 156 -13.13 -41.19 15.40
C ASN A 156 -11.71 -40.63 15.21
N VAL A 157 -11.53 -39.78 14.20
CA VAL A 157 -10.24 -39.14 13.91
C VAL A 157 -10.24 -37.74 14.50
N ARG A 158 -9.26 -37.42 15.35
CA ARG A 158 -9.03 -36.06 15.83
C ARG A 158 -8.37 -35.25 14.72
N ILE A 159 -9.12 -34.33 14.13
CA ILE A 159 -8.66 -33.52 13.00
C ILE A 159 -8.16 -32.17 13.53
N ASP A 160 -6.89 -31.86 13.30
CA ASP A 160 -6.40 -30.50 13.44
C ASP A 160 -6.76 -29.73 12.16
N VAL A 161 -7.88 -29.00 12.21
CA VAL A 161 -8.45 -28.26 11.08
C VAL A 161 -7.53 -27.12 10.63
N GLU A 162 -6.87 -26.45 11.57
CA GLU A 162 -6.05 -25.28 11.29
C GLU A 162 -4.77 -25.66 10.55
N SER A 163 -4.27 -26.88 10.74
CA SER A 163 -3.13 -27.41 9.98
C SER A 163 -3.47 -27.75 8.52
N GLN A 164 -4.76 -27.82 8.15
CA GLN A 164 -5.17 -28.28 6.82
C GLN A 164 -4.93 -27.20 5.75
N PRO A 165 -4.32 -27.55 4.60
CA PRO A 165 -4.10 -26.61 3.50
C PRO A 165 -5.39 -25.95 2.99
N GLN A 166 -6.50 -26.70 2.95
CA GLN A 166 -7.80 -26.20 2.52
C GLN A 166 -8.31 -25.09 3.44
N PHE A 167 -8.25 -25.28 4.75
CA PHE A 167 -8.65 -24.26 5.73
C PHE A 167 -7.83 -22.98 5.54
N GLN A 168 -6.51 -23.11 5.41
CA GLN A 168 -5.61 -21.98 5.21
C GLN A 168 -5.90 -21.21 3.92
N GLU A 169 -6.29 -21.91 2.84
CA GLU A 169 -6.66 -21.28 1.58
C GLU A 169 -8.01 -20.55 1.65
N GLU A 170 -9.04 -21.22 2.18
CA GLU A 170 -10.37 -20.61 2.38
C GLU A 170 -10.28 -19.39 3.31
N TRP A 171 -9.48 -19.47 4.37
CA TRP A 171 -9.24 -18.37 5.28
C TRP A 171 -8.56 -17.18 4.59
N ARG A 172 -7.51 -17.41 3.80
CA ARG A 172 -6.84 -16.35 3.03
C ARG A 172 -7.81 -15.66 2.07
N ARG A 173 -8.68 -16.42 1.39
CA ARG A 173 -9.69 -15.86 0.47
C ARG A 173 -10.72 -15.01 1.22
N MET A 174 -11.22 -15.51 2.34
CA MET A 174 -12.19 -14.79 3.17
C MET A 174 -11.59 -13.50 3.74
N LEU A 175 -10.36 -13.55 4.27
CA LEU A 175 -9.63 -12.35 4.72
C LEU A 175 -9.49 -11.32 3.60
N ALA A 176 -9.10 -11.73 2.39
CA ALA A 176 -8.95 -10.82 1.26
C ALA A 176 -10.29 -10.13 0.90
N GLN A 177 -11.40 -10.85 0.97
CA GLN A 177 -12.74 -10.29 0.74
C GLN A 177 -13.13 -9.28 1.83
N MET A 178 -12.87 -9.60 3.10
CA MET A 178 -13.14 -8.70 4.22
C MET A 178 -12.28 -7.43 4.16
N ASP A 179 -11.00 -7.55 3.81
CA ASP A 179 -10.07 -6.42 3.68
C ASP A 179 -10.33 -5.55 2.43
N MET A 180 -11.09 -6.05 1.44
CA MET A 180 -11.28 -5.38 0.15
C MET A 180 -11.93 -4.00 0.31
N GLN A 181 -12.97 -3.88 1.13
CA GLN A 181 -13.68 -2.60 1.31
C GLN A 181 -12.76 -1.54 1.96
N TYR A 182 -12.00 -1.93 2.97
CA TYR A 182 -11.03 -1.05 3.62
C TYR A 182 -9.91 -0.62 2.67
N THR A 183 -9.40 -1.57 1.88
CA THR A 183 -8.32 -1.31 0.92
C THR A 183 -8.77 -0.33 -0.16
N ARG A 184 -10.02 -0.47 -0.64
CA ARG A 184 -10.62 0.46 -1.60
C ARG A 184 -10.76 1.87 -1.02
N LEU A 185 -11.38 2.02 0.15
CA LEU A 185 -11.53 3.34 0.79
C LEU A 185 -10.18 3.99 1.08
N LEU A 186 -9.22 3.21 1.58
CA LEU A 186 -7.86 3.71 1.82
C LEU A 186 -7.20 4.16 0.52
N TYR A 187 -7.37 3.42 -0.57
CA TYR A 187 -6.87 3.82 -1.88
C TYR A 187 -7.49 5.15 -2.33
N GLU A 188 -8.82 5.30 -2.24
CA GLU A 188 -9.52 6.54 -2.57
C GLU A 188 -8.99 7.73 -1.75
N TYR A 189 -8.77 7.55 -0.44
CA TYR A 189 -8.19 8.61 0.41
C TYR A 189 -6.73 8.91 0.09
N LYS A 190 -5.95 7.91 -0.35
CA LYS A 190 -4.57 8.14 -0.81
C LYS A 190 -4.55 8.96 -2.10
N GLN A 191 -5.49 8.72 -3.02
CA GLN A 191 -5.65 9.54 -4.23
C GLN A 191 -6.09 10.97 -3.89
N GLU A 192 -7.08 11.11 -3.00
CA GLU A 192 -7.52 12.43 -2.49
C GLU A 192 -6.34 13.19 -1.87
N LEU A 193 -5.50 12.51 -1.07
CA LEU A 193 -4.33 13.11 -0.44
C LEU A 193 -3.23 13.52 -1.42
N SER A 194 -3.03 12.76 -2.50
CA SER A 194 -1.99 13.03 -3.50
C SER A 194 -2.25 14.34 -4.24
N VAL A 195 -3.52 14.67 -4.51
CA VAL A 195 -3.88 15.88 -5.28
C VAL A 195 -4.01 17.15 -4.44
N ILE A 196 -3.95 17.05 -3.11
CA ILE A 196 -3.97 18.22 -2.23
C ILE A 196 -2.66 19.02 -2.39
N PRO A 197 -2.71 20.34 -2.61
CA PRO A 197 -1.52 21.20 -2.69
C PRO A 197 -0.73 21.34 -1.39
#